data_AF-A0A2H5EZW6-F1
#
_entry.id   AF-A0A2H5EZW6-F1
#
_cell.length_a   1.000
_cell.length_b   1.000
_cell.length_c   1.000
_cell.angle_alpha   90.00
_cell.angle_beta   90.00
_cell.angle_gamma   90.00
#
_symmetry.space_group_name_H-M   'P 1'
#
loop_
_entity.id
_entity.type
_entity.pdbx_description
1 polymer ?
#
loop_
_entity_poly.entity_id
_entity_poly.type
_entity_poly.pdbx_seq_one_letter_code
_entity_poly.pdbx_strand_id
1 'polypeptide(L)' 'MATHHEGTEHKHGEMDITAHQKTFAGFVKLSTWVVIISLGVLVFMALTNA' A
#
# COMPACT_ATOMS: atom_id res chain seq x y z
N MET A 1 -28.25 -34.66 5.29
CA MET A 1 -27.39 -35.08 4.17
C MET A 1 -26.37 -33.95 4.00
N ALA A 2 -25.19 -34.14 4.58
CA ALA A 2 -24.14 -33.12 4.57
C ALA A 2 -23.63 -32.94 3.14
N THR A 3 -23.80 -31.74 2.59
CA THR A 3 -23.16 -31.33 1.35
C THR A 3 -21.66 -31.28 1.58
N HIS A 4 -20.94 -32.22 0.98
CA HIS A 4 -19.49 -32.17 0.88
C HIS A 4 -19.12 -30.87 0.18
N HIS A 5 -18.59 -29.90 0.92
CA HIS A 5 -17.83 -28.81 0.34
C HIS A 5 -16.59 -29.48 -0.26
N GLU A 6 -16.51 -29.59 -1.59
CA GLU A 6 -15.23 -29.75 -2.27
C GLU A 6 -14.38 -28.56 -1.86
N GLY A 7 -13.58 -28.76 -0.81
CA GLY A 7 -12.64 -27.76 -0.35
C GLY A 7 -11.68 -27.52 -1.49
N THR A 8 -11.76 -26.35 -2.10
CA THR A 8 -10.67 -25.82 -2.91
C THR A 8 -9.43 -25.89 -2.05
N GLU A 9 -8.59 -26.89 -2.27
CA GLU A 9 -7.40 -27.16 -1.45
C GLU A 9 -6.43 -26.00 -1.70
N HIS A 10 -6.52 -24.97 -0.85
CA HIS A 10 -5.72 -23.77 -1.01
C HIS A 10 -4.26 -24.09 -0.70
N LYS A 11 -3.43 -24.14 -1.74
CA LYS A 11 -1.98 -24.30 -1.60
C LYS A 11 -1.37 -23.03 -1.02
N HIS A 12 -0.72 -23.19 0.12
CA HIS A 12 -0.03 -22.09 0.77
C HIS A 12 1.03 -21.50 -0.17
N GLY A 13 1.03 -20.17 -0.34
CA GLY A 13 1.98 -19.45 -1.20
C GLY A 13 1.58 -19.34 -2.68
N GLU A 14 0.54 -20.04 -3.14
CA GLU A 14 0.05 -19.95 -4.53
C GLU A 14 -1.12 -18.96 -4.69
N MET A 15 -1.50 -18.25 -3.63
CA MET A 15 -2.54 -17.22 -3.70
C MET A 15 -2.11 -16.07 -4.61
N ASP A 16 -3.00 -15.64 -5.52
CA ASP A 16 -2.76 -14.44 -6.33
C ASP A 16 -2.65 -13.20 -5.43
N ILE A 17 -1.50 -12.54 -5.47
CA ILE A 17 -1.17 -11.35 -4.70
C ILE A 17 -1.10 -10.07 -5.54
N THR A 18 -1.60 -10.08 -6.79
CA THR A 18 -1.53 -8.94 -7.72
C THR A 18 -2.10 -7.66 -7.10
N ALA A 19 -3.23 -7.76 -6.39
CA ALA A 19 -3.85 -6.63 -5.70
C ALA A 19 -2.98 -6.09 -4.55
N HIS A 20 -2.31 -6.97 -3.80
CA HIS A 20 -1.42 -6.59 -2.70
C HIS A 20 -0.17 -5.90 -3.21
N GLN A 21 0.45 -6.42 -4.28
CA GLN A 21 1.60 -5.78 -4.93
C GLN A 21 1.26 -4.38 -5.45
N LYS A 22 0.10 -4.23 -6.12
CA LYS A 22 -0.39 -2.92 -6.59
C LYS A 22 -0.62 -1.95 -5.44
N THR A 23 -1.20 -2.43 -4.34
CA THR A 23 -1.43 -1.62 -3.14
C THR A 23 -0.12 -1.15 -2.53
N PHE A 24 0.87 -2.03 -2.40
CA PHE A 24 2.19 -1.69 -1.87
C PHE A 24 2.91 -0.66 -2.76
N ALA A 25 2.89 -0.85 -4.08
CA ALA A 25 3.45 0.11 -5.02
C ALA A 25 2.75 1.48 -4.93
N GLY A 26 1.43 1.49 -4.72
CA GLY A 26 0.66 2.70 -4.45
C GLY A 26 1.06 3.36 -3.14
N PHE A 27 1.18 2.59 -2.07
CA PHE A 27 1.61 3.05 -0.75
C PHE A 27 2.98 3.73 -0.82
N VAL A 28 3.99 3.12 -1.43
CA VAL A 28 5.33 3.72 -1.55
C VAL A 28 5.30 5.05 -2.29
N LYS A 29 4.51 5.15 -3.38
CA LYS A 29 4.34 6.41 -4.12
C LYS A 29 3.69 7.48 -3.24
N LEU A 30 2.62 7.14 -2.53
CA LEU A 30 1.94 8.07 -1.63
C LEU A 30 2.86 8.52 -0.49
N SER A 31 3.59 7.60 0.15
CA SER A 31 4.56 7.93 1.19
C SER A 31 5.63 8.89 0.68
N THR A 32 6.14 8.68 -0.54
CA THR A 32 7.12 9.59 -1.16
C THR A 32 6.54 10.99 -1.34
N TRP A 33 5.31 11.11 -1.83
CA TRP A 33 4.62 12.39 -1.97
C TRP A 33 4.41 13.10 -0.62
N VAL A 34 4.02 12.36 0.41
CA VAL A 34 3.86 12.91 1.77
C VAL A 34 5.18 13.49 2.29
N VAL A 35 6.31 12.79 2.10
CA VAL A 35 7.63 13.29 2.50
C VAL A 35 7.99 14.56 1.74
N ILE A 36 7.82 14.57 0.41
CA ILE A 36 8.13 15.74 -0.42
C ILE A 36 7.28 16.95 -0.02
N ILE A 37 5.98 16.77 0.16
CA ILE A 37 5.08 17.85 0.58
C ILE A 37 5.46 18.36 1.96
N SER A 38 5.76 17.46 2.91
CA SER A 38 6.16 17.84 4.27
C SER A 38 7.43 18.69 4.25
N LEU A 39 8.45 18.27 3.49
CA LEU A 39 9.67 19.06 3.32
C LEU A 39 9.40 20.40 2.61
N GLY A 40 8.57 20.41 1.58
CA GLY A 40 8.18 21.63 0.88
C GLY A 40 7.50 22.64 1.80
N VAL A 41 6.59 22.18 2.65
CA VAL A 41 5.91 23.01 3.66
C VAL A 41 6.91 23.52 4.70
N LEU A 42 7.80 22.67 5.22
CA LEU A 42 8.81 23.08 6.19
C LEU A 42 9.75 24.15 5.63
N VAL A 43 10.23 23.97 4.40
CA VAL A 43 11.08 24.96 3.72
C VAL A 43 10.31 26.25 3.46
N PHE A 44 9.07 26.18 2.98
CA PHE A 44 8.23 27.36 2.75
C PHE A 44 7.99 28.14 4.06
N MET A 45 7.67 27.45 5.15
CA MET A 45 7.48 28.04 6.47
C MET A 45 8.77 28.71 6.95
N ALA A 46 9.92 28.04 6.78
CA ALA A 46 11.22 28.61 7.13
C ALA A 46 11.57 29.86 6.32
N LEU A 47 11.14 29.98 5.06
CA LEU A 47 11.41 31.15 4.23
C LEU A 47 10.45 32.31 4.48
N THR A 48 9.18 32.02 4.76
CA THR A 48 8.13 33.04 4.93
C THR A 48 7.94 33.50 6.37
N ASN A 49 8.35 32.69 7.33
CA ASN A 49 8.26 32.97 8.76
C ASN A 49 9.63 32.77 9.45
N ALA A 50 10.72 33.11 8.74
CA ALA A 50 12.05 33.27 9.34
C ALA A 50 12.07 34.36 10.41
#